data_AF-A0ABD0P1F7-F1
#
_entry.id   AF-A0ABD0P1F7-F1
#
_cell.length_a   1.000
_cell.length_b   1.000
_cell.length_c   1.000
_cell.angle_alpha   90.00
_cell.angle_beta   90.00
_cell.angle_gamma   90.00
#
_symmetry.space_group_name_H-M   'P 1'
#
loop_
_entity.id
_entity.type
_entity.pdbx_description
1 polymer ?
#
loop_
_entity_poly.entity_id
_entity_poly.type
_entity_poly.pdbx_seq_one_letter_code
_entity_poly.pdbx_strand_id
1 'polypeptide(L)'
;SKNHAMSIHAFDLNADGVVELITGWSNGKIDARSDRTGEVIFKDNFSSSVAGVVEGDYRMDGQIQLICTSVDGEVRGYLPASKEMKGNLMDASVEQDLIRELSQRKQNLMLELRNYEENAK
;
A
#
# COMPACT_ATOMS: atom_id res chain seq x y z
N SER A 1 -4.81 -17.30 10.42
CA SER A 1 -4.95 -16.10 9.58
C SER A 1 -5.33 -14.95 10.48
N LYS A 2 -4.58 -13.83 10.50
CA LYS A 2 -4.81 -12.76 11.50
C LYS A 2 -5.92 -11.79 11.10
N ASN A 3 -6.12 -11.54 9.79
CA ASN A 3 -7.15 -10.66 9.25
C ASN A 3 -7.63 -11.17 7.88
N HIS A 4 -8.87 -10.85 7.51
CA HIS A 4 -9.48 -11.26 6.24
C HIS A 4 -9.63 -10.05 5.30
N ALA A 5 -9.48 -10.28 4.00
CA ALA A 5 -9.85 -9.29 2.99
C ALA A 5 -11.39 -9.23 2.92
N MET A 6 -11.95 -8.06 3.20
CA MET A 6 -13.40 -7.82 3.25
C MET A 6 -13.93 -7.30 1.92
N SER A 7 -13.15 -6.46 1.25
CA SER A 7 -13.49 -5.88 -0.05
C SER A 7 -12.22 -5.69 -0.86
N ILE A 8 -12.32 -5.93 -2.17
CA ILE A 8 -11.24 -5.68 -3.13
C ILE A 8 -11.78 -4.86 -4.29
N HIS A 9 -10.97 -3.95 -4.81
CA HIS A 9 -11.33 -3.11 -5.96
C HIS A 9 -10.08 -2.77 -6.77
N ALA A 10 -10.23 -2.56 -8.07
CA ALA A 10 -9.13 -2.09 -8.93
C ALA A 10 -9.28 -0.58 -9.14
N PHE A 11 -8.23 0.20 -8.87
CA PHE A 11 -8.26 1.65 -9.02
C PHE A 11 -6.86 2.18 -9.30
N ASP A 12 -6.70 3.10 -10.26
CA ASP A 12 -5.43 3.79 -10.52
C ASP A 12 -5.26 4.93 -9.52
N LEU A 13 -4.68 4.60 -8.37
CA LEU A 13 -4.49 5.53 -7.26
C LEU A 13 -3.27 6.44 -7.50
N ASN A 14 -2.33 6.04 -8.34
CA ASN A 14 -1.07 6.75 -8.53
C ASN A 14 -1.03 7.58 -9.84
N ALA A 15 -2.09 7.49 -10.65
CA ALA A 15 -2.28 8.16 -11.93
C ALA A 15 -1.17 7.85 -12.95
N ASP A 16 -0.70 6.60 -12.99
CA ASP A 16 0.26 6.13 -14.01
C ASP A 16 -0.40 5.41 -15.19
N GLY A 17 -1.73 5.24 -15.16
CA GLY A 17 -2.51 4.56 -16.18
C GLY A 17 -2.62 3.05 -15.97
N VAL A 18 -2.07 2.51 -14.88
CA VAL A 18 -2.20 1.11 -14.48
C VAL A 18 -2.96 1.06 -13.16
N VAL A 19 -3.99 0.21 -13.09
CA VAL A 19 -4.78 0.05 -11.87
C VAL A 19 -4.03 -0.75 -10.82
N GLU A 20 -4.15 -0.34 -9.56
CA GLU A 20 -3.70 -1.12 -8.42
C GLU A 20 -4.81 -1.95 -7.79
N LEU A 21 -4.40 -3.00 -7.07
CA LEU A 21 -5.30 -3.79 -6.24
C LEU A 21 -5.49 -3.09 -4.90
N ILE A 22 -6.65 -2.48 -4.70
CA ILE A 22 -7.09 -1.93 -3.42
C ILE A 22 -7.71 -3.05 -2.59
N THR A 23 -7.23 -3.23 -1.37
CA THR A 23 -7.77 -4.22 -0.43
C THR A 23 -8.17 -3.56 0.88
N GLY A 24 -9.44 -3.72 1.25
CA GLY A 24 -9.96 -3.40 2.57
C GLY A 24 -9.96 -4.62 3.48
N TRP A 25 -9.39 -4.48 4.68
CA TRP A 25 -9.16 -5.58 5.60
C TRP A 25 -10.09 -5.54 6.83
N SER A 26 -10.28 -6.70 7.46
CA SER A 26 -11.15 -6.87 8.63
C SER A 26 -10.70 -6.11 9.89
N ASN A 27 -9.46 -5.62 9.91
CA ASN A 27 -8.91 -4.78 10.99
C ASN A 27 -8.90 -3.29 10.65
N GLY A 28 -9.60 -2.88 9.58
CA GLY A 28 -9.66 -1.48 9.15
C GLY A 28 -8.48 -1.02 8.32
N LYS A 29 -7.47 -1.87 8.07
CA LYS A 29 -6.40 -1.51 7.14
C LYS A 29 -6.97 -1.39 5.72
N ILE A 30 -6.48 -0.41 4.98
CA ILE A 30 -6.59 -0.33 3.52
C ILE A 30 -5.18 -0.29 2.95
N ASP A 31 -4.89 -1.16 1.98
CA ASP A 31 -3.67 -1.05 1.18
C ASP A 31 -3.96 -1.11 -0.32
N ALA A 32 -3.22 -0.30 -1.08
CA ALA A 32 -3.17 -0.39 -2.52
C ALA A 32 -1.85 -1.06 -2.92
N ARG A 33 -1.92 -2.08 -3.76
CA ARG A 33 -0.76 -2.87 -4.18
C ARG A 33 -0.58 -2.83 -5.68
N SER A 34 0.68 -2.72 -6.12
CA SER A 34 1.03 -2.87 -7.53
C SER A 34 0.58 -4.24 -8.05
N ASP A 35 -0.05 -4.27 -9.22
CA ASP A 35 -0.42 -5.51 -9.92
C ASP A 35 0.82 -6.34 -10.33
N ARG A 36 1.96 -5.69 -10.55
CA ARG A 36 3.21 -6.31 -11.00
C ARG A 36 4.03 -6.88 -9.87
N THR A 37 4.28 -6.09 -8.82
CA THR A 37 5.23 -6.46 -7.75
C THR A 37 4.53 -6.91 -6.47
N GLY A 38 3.25 -6.56 -6.27
CA GLY A 38 2.53 -6.78 -5.02
C GLY A 38 2.98 -5.86 -3.87
N GLU A 39 3.92 -4.95 -4.12
CA GLU A 39 4.38 -3.96 -3.16
C GLU A 39 3.25 -2.98 -2.82
N VAL A 40 3.23 -2.55 -1.56
CA VAL A 40 2.23 -1.60 -1.06
C VAL A 40 2.66 -0.19 -1.45
N ILE A 41 1.86 0.46 -2.29
CA ILE A 41 2.10 1.84 -2.73
C ILE A 41 1.36 2.88 -1.88
N PHE A 42 0.29 2.45 -1.21
CA PHE A 42 -0.52 3.28 -0.32
C PHE A 42 -1.05 2.43 0.82
N LYS A 43 -1.09 3.02 2.02
CA LYS A 43 -1.67 2.42 3.22
C LYS A 43 -2.47 3.49 3.98
N ASP A 44 -3.62 3.10 4.50
CA ASP A 44 -4.38 3.86 5.48
C ASP A 44 -5.07 2.90 6.46
N ASN A 45 -5.60 3.42 7.56
CA ASN A 45 -6.25 2.67 8.60
C ASN A 45 -7.51 3.38 9.11
N PHE A 46 -8.63 2.65 9.08
CA PHE A 46 -9.87 2.95 9.79
C PHE A 46 -9.80 2.42 11.22
N SER A 47 -10.68 2.94 12.09
CA SER A 47 -10.86 2.45 13.47
C SER A 47 -11.55 1.08 13.55
N SER A 48 -12.29 0.68 12.51
CA SER A 48 -13.03 -0.56 12.46
C SER A 48 -12.89 -1.25 11.10
N SER A 49 -13.40 -2.48 10.97
CA SER A 49 -13.35 -3.28 9.74
C SER A 49 -13.82 -2.48 8.52
N VAL A 50 -13.13 -2.64 7.40
CA VAL A 50 -13.62 -2.10 6.12
C VAL A 50 -14.88 -2.88 5.73
N ALA A 51 -15.94 -2.15 5.38
CA ALA A 51 -17.20 -2.70 4.88
C ALA A 51 -17.21 -2.77 3.36
N GLY A 52 -16.67 -1.75 2.67
CA GLY A 52 -16.65 -1.69 1.22
C GLY A 52 -15.65 -0.72 0.66
N VAL A 53 -15.24 -0.99 -0.58
CA VAL A 53 -14.39 -0.13 -1.40
C VAL A 53 -15.03 -0.03 -2.77
N VAL A 54 -15.30 1.19 -3.23
CA VAL A 54 -15.93 1.49 -4.52
C VAL A 54 -15.28 2.72 -5.14
N GLU A 55 -15.56 2.99 -6.41
CA GLU A 55 -15.13 4.22 -7.08
C GLU A 55 -16.34 5.06 -7.52
N GLY A 56 -16.16 6.38 -7.55
CA GLY A 56 -17.18 7.30 -8.07
C GLY A 56 -16.83 8.77 -7.92
N ASP A 57 -17.43 9.61 -8.76
CA ASP A 57 -17.35 11.07 -8.60
C ASP A 57 -18.39 11.56 -7.58
N TYR A 58 -18.08 11.37 -6.29
CA TYR A 58 -18.98 11.73 -5.19
C TYR A 58 -19.11 13.25 -5.00
N ARG A 59 -18.10 14.02 -5.42
CA ARG A 59 -18.05 15.48 -5.27
C ARG A 59 -18.60 16.23 -6.48
N MET A 60 -18.96 15.50 -7.55
CA MET A 60 -19.45 16.05 -8.81
C MET A 60 -18.47 17.04 -9.45
N ASP A 61 -17.17 16.80 -9.28
CA ASP A 61 -16.09 17.64 -9.81
C ASP A 61 -15.43 17.07 -11.07
N GLY A 62 -16.01 15.99 -11.61
CA GLY A 62 -15.51 15.28 -12.79
C GLY A 62 -14.37 14.31 -12.49
N GLN A 63 -13.94 14.19 -11.22
CA GLN A 63 -12.85 13.29 -10.83
C GLN A 63 -13.38 12.08 -10.08
N ILE A 64 -13.11 10.89 -10.62
CA ILE A 64 -13.42 9.63 -9.95
C ILE A 64 -12.54 9.49 -8.70
N GLN A 65 -13.17 9.20 -7.57
CA GLN A 65 -12.52 9.02 -6.28
C GLN A 65 -12.63 7.57 -5.85
N LEU A 66 -11.61 7.06 -5.17
CA LEU A 66 -11.70 5.84 -4.40
C LEU A 66 -12.45 6.14 -3.10
N ILE A 67 -13.54 5.45 -2.85
CA ILE A 67 -14.41 5.65 -1.69
C ILE A 67 -14.35 4.39 -0.85
N CYS A 68 -13.92 4.56 0.41
CA CYS A 68 -13.78 3.49 1.37
C CYS A 68 -14.75 3.74 2.53
N THR A 69 -15.45 2.68 2.93
CA THR A 69 -16.40 2.73 4.04
C THR A 69 -16.07 1.67 5.08
N SER A 70 -16.21 2.02 6.35
CA SER A 70 -16.08 1.10 7.47
C SER A 70 -17.44 0.61 7.97
N VAL A 71 -17.42 -0.45 8.78
CA VAL A 71 -18.63 -1.03 9.39
C VAL A 71 -19.29 -0.12 10.42
N ASP A 72 -18.55 0.84 11.01
CA ASP A 72 -19.07 1.85 11.93
C ASP A 72 -19.63 3.10 11.22
N GLY A 73 -19.54 3.16 9.90
CA GLY A 73 -20.11 4.23 9.08
C GLY A 73 -19.15 5.39 8.77
N GLU A 74 -17.88 5.30 9.13
CA GLU A 74 -16.86 6.23 8.62
C GLU A 74 -16.70 6.06 7.10
N VAL A 75 -16.70 7.18 6.37
CA VAL A 75 -16.51 7.22 4.92
C VAL A 75 -15.35 8.14 4.58
N ARG A 76 -14.38 7.65 3.81
CA ARG A 76 -13.25 8.44 3.32
C ARG A 76 -13.15 8.32 1.80
N GLY A 77 -12.83 9.44 1.16
CA GLY A 77 -12.59 9.53 -0.29
C GLY A 77 -11.15 9.91 -0.58
N TYR A 78 -10.54 9.25 -1.56
CA TYR A 78 -9.17 9.49 -2.01
C TYR A 78 -9.18 9.82 -3.50
N LEU A 79 -8.52 10.90 -3.87
CA LEU A 79 -8.23 11.21 -5.26
C LEU A 79 -6.96 10.48 -5.70
N PRO A 80 -6.84 10.12 -7.00
CA PRO A 80 -5.56 9.69 -7.56
C PRO A 80 -4.48 10.74 -7.25
N ALA A 81 -3.34 10.29 -6.73
CA ALA A 81 -2.22 11.16 -6.46
C ALA A 81 -1.69 11.73 -7.78
N SER A 82 -1.67 13.05 -7.93
CA SER A 82 -0.88 13.66 -9.00
C SER A 82 0.60 13.31 -8.80
N LYS A 83 1.39 13.24 -9.87
CA LYS A 83 2.84 12.93 -9.80
C LYS A 83 3.61 13.83 -8.82
N GLU A 84 3.11 15.04 -8.54
CA GLU A 84 3.67 16.00 -7.60
C GLU A 84 3.40 15.63 -6.14
N MET A 85 2.30 14.92 -5.87
CA MET A 85 1.90 14.49 -4.53
C MET A 85 2.57 13.17 -4.11
N LYS A 86 3.20 12.42 -5.05
CA LYS A 86 3.98 11.20 -4.77
C LYS A 86 5.04 11.41 -3.67
N GLY A 87 5.61 12.61 -3.54
CA GLY A 87 6.57 12.95 -2.49
C GLY A 87 5.98 13.00 -1.07
N ASN A 88 4.66 13.13 -0.93
CA ASN A 88 3.97 13.21 0.37
C ASN A 88 3.19 11.93 0.73
N LEU A 89 2.90 11.04 -0.24
CA LEU A 89 2.21 9.76 0.02
C LEU A 89 3.15 8.64 0.50
N MET A 90 4.45 8.73 0.21
CA MET A 90 5.43 7.91 0.91
C MET A 90 5.62 8.49 2.31
N ASP A 91 4.84 7.97 3.25
CA ASP A 91 5.10 8.12 4.67
C ASP A 91 6.59 7.83 4.90
N ALA A 92 7.34 8.82 5.40
CA ALA A 92 8.79 8.72 5.60
C ALA A 92 9.18 7.46 6.40
N SER A 93 8.25 6.89 7.16
CA SER A 93 8.40 5.59 7.81
C SER A 93 8.62 4.42 6.85
N VAL A 94 7.94 4.39 5.69
CA VAL A 94 8.05 3.32 4.68
C VAL A 94 9.40 3.36 3.99
N GLU A 95 9.88 4.55 3.65
CA GLU A 95 11.21 4.72 3.06
C GLU A 95 12.30 4.33 4.07
N GLN A 96 12.18 4.72 5.33
CA GLN A 96 13.09 4.32 6.40
C GLN A 96 13.08 2.80 6.65
N ASP A 97 11.90 2.17 6.65
CA ASP A 97 11.77 0.72 6.80
C ASP A 97 12.41 -0.03 5.62
N LEU A 98 12.22 0.46 4.38
CA LEU A 98 12.85 -0.10 3.19
C LEU A 98 14.38 0.03 3.23
N ILE A 99 14.89 1.19 3.63
CA ILE A 99 16.33 1.41 3.82
C ILE A 99 16.88 0.43 4.87
N ARG A 100 16.18 0.26 5.99
CA ARG A 100 16.58 -0.69 7.04
C ARG A 100 16.60 -2.12 6.52
N GLU A 101 15.58 -2.54 5.78
CA GLU A 101 15.50 -3.88 5.20
C GLU A 101 16.64 -4.14 4.20
N LEU A 102 16.91 -3.20 3.30
CA LEU A 102 18.00 -3.30 2.33
C LEU A 102 19.37 -3.35 3.01
N SER A 103 19.57 -2.55 4.07
CA SER A 103 20.78 -2.57 4.88
C SER A 103 21.00 -3.92 5.57
N GLN A 104 19.94 -4.49 6.15
CA GLN A 104 19.99 -5.81 6.77
C GLN A 104 20.31 -6.90 5.75
N ARG A 105 19.68 -6.85 4.57
CA ARG A 105 19.91 -7.81 3.49
C ARG A 105 21.36 -7.75 2.99
N LYS A 106 21.93 -6.54 2.86
CA LYS A 106 23.35 -6.34 2.55
C LYS A 106 24.25 -6.96 3.61
N GLN A 107 23.99 -6.74 4.90
CA GLN A 107 24.79 -7.33 5.99
C GLN A 107 24.75 -8.85 5.97
N ASN A 108 23.57 -9.45 5.75
CA ASN A 108 23.42 -10.90 5.66
C ASN A 108 24.23 -11.49 4.49
N LEU A 109 24.15 -10.87 3.30
CA LEU A 109 24.92 -11.32 2.13
C LEU A 109 26.43 -11.18 2.33
N MET A 110 26.88 -10.12 3.02
CA MET A 110 28.30 -9.95 3.36
C MET A 110 28.81 -11.02 4.34
N LEU A 111 27.97 -11.44 5.29
CA LEU A 111 28.29 -12.55 6.20
C LEU A 111 28.34 -13.88 5.44
N GLU A 112 27.40 -14.10 4.54
CA GLU A 112 27.34 -15.30 3.71
C GLU A 112 28.58 -15.43 2.82
N LEU A 113 29.00 -14.34 2.16
CA LEU A 113 30.24 -14.26 1.40
C LEU A 113 31.47 -14.60 2.25
N ARG A 114 31.60 -14.02 3.45
CA ARG A 114 32.72 -14.34 4.36
C ARG A 114 32.74 -15.81 4.74
N ASN A 115 31.59 -16.40 5.03
CA ASN A 115 31.49 -17.82 5.36
C ASN A 115 31.92 -18.71 4.18
N TYR A 116 31.57 -18.33 2.94
CA TYR A 116 32.02 -19.05 1.76
C TYR A 116 33.53 -18.91 1.52
N GLU A 117 34.10 -17.73 1.75
CA GLU A 117 35.55 -17.48 1.64
C GLU A 117 36.36 -18.25 2.69
N GLU A 118 35.85 -18.35 3.93
CA GLU A 118 36.51 -19.11 5.01
C GLU A 118 36.41 -20.63 4.79
N ASN A 119 35.29 -21.14 4.29
CA ASN A 119 35.11 -22.58 4.01
C ASN A 119 35.80 -23.04 2.71
N ALA A 120 36.22 -22.11 1.84
CA ALA A 120 36.97 -22.43 0.62
C ALA A 120 38.49 -22.52 0.84
N LYS A 121 38.96 -22.23 2.07
CA LYS A 121 40.36 -22.43 2.51
C LYS A 121 40.58 -23.79 3.14
#